data_AF-A0A0Q5D2X0-F1
#
_entry.id   AF-A0A0Q5D2X0-F1
#
_cell.length_a   1.000
_cell.length_b   1.000
_cell.length_c   1.000
_cell.angle_alpha   90.00
_cell.angle_beta   90.00
_cell.angle_gamma   90.00
#
_symmetry.space_group_name_H-M   'P 1'
#
loop_
_entity.id
_entity.type
_entity.pdbx_description
1 polymer ?
#
loop_
_entity_poly.entity_id
_entity_poly.type
_entity_poly.pdbx_seq_one_letter_code
_entity_poly.pdbx_strand_id
1 'polypeptide(L)' 'MFPSFDTLEPNDLALLRAVLEDVCREKGLAFEGPQARILARELTEWYLFGIRHPHQLKEMLEPIC' A
#
# COMPACT_ATOMS: atom_id res chain seq x y z
N MET A 1 -19.32 12.16 15.99
CA MET A 1 -17.92 12.48 15.63
C MET A 1 -17.56 11.53 14.50
N PHE A 2 -17.71 11.99 13.26
CA PHE A 2 -17.50 11.16 12.08
C PHE A 2 -16.02 11.21 11.70
N PRO A 3 -15.40 10.09 11.34
CA PRO A 3 -13.96 10.04 11.10
C PRO A 3 -13.62 11.01 9.98
N SER A 4 -12.64 11.85 10.27
CA SER A 4 -12.02 12.78 9.34
C SER A 4 -11.79 12.08 8.00
N PHE A 5 -12.18 12.73 6.91
CA PHE A 5 -11.71 12.38 5.58
C PHE A 5 -10.19 12.51 5.60
N ASP A 6 -9.49 11.43 5.95
CA ASP A 6 -8.04 11.35 5.93
C ASP A 6 -7.63 11.46 4.47
N THR A 7 -7.42 12.70 4.05
CA THR A 7 -6.94 13.01 2.72
C THR A 7 -5.52 12.49 2.71
N LEU A 8 -5.24 11.53 1.82
CA LEU A 8 -3.89 10.98 1.64
C LEU A 8 -2.92 12.15 1.49
N GLU A 9 -2.09 12.39 2.49
CA GLU A 9 -1.10 13.43 2.42
C GLU A 9 -0.01 12.96 1.45
N PRO A 10 0.73 13.87 0.80
CA PRO A 10 1.85 13.50 -0.05
C PRO A 10 2.89 12.63 0.66
N ASN A 11 3.01 12.74 2.00
CA ASN A 11 3.85 11.87 2.81
C ASN A 11 3.30 10.44 2.91
N ASP A 12 1.98 10.28 3.00
CA ASP A 12 1.33 8.96 3.02
C ASP A 12 1.49 8.28 1.67
N LEU A 13 1.30 9.00 0.57
CA LEU A 13 1.54 8.49 -0.78
C LEU A 13 3.00 8.05 -0.96
N ALA A 14 3.96 8.79 -0.39
CA ALA A 14 5.37 8.40 -0.42
C ALA A 14 5.60 7.10 0.39
N LEU A 15 4.94 6.93 1.53
CA LEU A 15 5.00 5.70 2.32
C LEU A 15 4.38 4.51 1.57
N LEU A 16 3.18 4.67 1.01
CA LEU A 16 2.49 3.62 0.26
C LEU A 16 3.32 3.17 -0.95
N ARG A 17 3.93 4.13 -1.65
CA ARG A 17 4.84 3.86 -2.76
C ARG A 17 6.11 3.13 -2.31
N ALA A 18 6.72 3.55 -1.21
CA ALA A 18 7.90 2.88 -0.66
C ALA A 18 7.59 1.42 -0.28
N VAL A 19 6.43 1.17 0.35
CA VAL A 19 5.98 -0.20 0.68
C VAL A 19 5.76 -1.03 -0.58
N LEU A 20 5.09 -0.46 -1.59
CA LEU A 20 4.87 -1.13 -2.86
C LEU A 20 6.18 -1.47 -3.60
N GLU A 21 7.13 -0.53 -3.66
CA GLU A 21 8.43 -0.76 -4.27
C GLU A 21 9.20 -1.88 -3.56
N ASP A 22 9.14 -1.91 -2.23
CA ASP A 22 9.79 -2.96 -1.44
C ASP A 22 9.13 -4.33 -1.68
N VAL A 23 7.80 -4.42 -1.64
CA VAL A 23 7.07 -5.67 -1.93
C VAL A 23 7.34 -6.15 -3.36
N CYS A 24 7.31 -5.25 -4.34
CA CYS A 24 7.64 -5.60 -5.72
C CYS A 24 9.07 -6.11 -5.84
N ARG A 25 10.03 -5.49 -5.14
CA ARG A 25 11.43 -5.91 -5.14
C ARG A 25 11.62 -7.28 -4.46
N GLU A 26 11.01 -7.49 -3.30
CA GLU A 26 11.07 -8.75 -2.54
C GLU A 26 10.45 -9.92 -3.33
N LYS A 27 9.34 -9.67 -4.02
CA LYS A 27 8.61 -10.67 -4.80
C LYS A 27 9.12 -10.81 -6.25
N GLY A 28 10.05 -9.96 -6.70
CA GLY A 28 10.53 -9.93 -8.09
C GLY A 28 9.48 -9.49 -9.11
N LEU A 29 8.49 -8.70 -8.68
CA LEU A 29 7.40 -8.20 -9.52
C LEU A 29 7.80 -6.92 -10.25
N ALA A 30 7.29 -6.74 -11.46
CA ALA A 30 7.44 -5.49 -12.19
C ALA A 30 6.57 -4.40 -11.55
N PHE A 31 7.20 -3.29 -11.12
CA PHE A 31 6.52 -2.15 -10.49
C PHE A 31 5.46 -1.49 -11.39
N GLU A 32 5.61 -1.57 -12.70
CA GLU A 32 4.61 -1.07 -13.67
C GLU A 32 3.67 -2.17 -14.19
N GLY A 33 3.79 -3.38 -13.65
CA GLY A 33 2.98 -4.53 -14.03
C GLY A 33 1.54 -4.46 -13.51
N PRO A 34 0.62 -5.27 -14.07
CA PRO A 34 -0.75 -5.36 -13.60
C PRO A 34 -0.84 -5.75 -12.12
N GLN A 35 0.08 -6.60 -11.64
CA GLN A 35 0.18 -6.99 -10.23
C GLN A 35 0.51 -5.80 -9.31
N ALA A 36 1.46 -4.96 -9.69
CA ALA A 36 1.81 -3.78 -8.88
C ALA A 36 0.65 -2.77 -8.79
N ARG A 37 -0.17 -2.62 -9.84
CA ARG A 37 -1.40 -1.80 -9.76
C ARG A 37 -2.42 -2.38 -8.79
N ILE A 38 -2.59 -3.69 -8.77
CA ILE A 38 -3.49 -4.37 -7.81
C ILE A 38 -2.98 -4.11 -6.40
N LEU A 39 -1.70 -4.39 -6.14
CA LEU A 39 -1.08 -4.15 -4.83
C LEU A 39 -1.18 -2.68 -4.39
N ALA A 40 -0.97 -1.72 -5.28
CA ALA A 40 -1.11 -0.29 -4.99
C ALA A 40 -2.54 0.08 -4.56
N ARG A 41 -3.54 -0.47 -5.25
CA ARG A 41 -4.95 -0.26 -4.92
C ARG A 41 -5.27 -0.82 -3.55
N GLU A 42 -4.89 -2.08 -3.30
CA GLU A 42 -5.12 -2.74 -2.02
C GLU A 42 -4.40 -2.01 -0.88
N LEU A 43 -3.14 -1.58 -1.07
CA LEU A 43 -2.39 -0.74 -0.12
C LEU A 43 -3.17 0.51 0.28
N THR A 44 -3.76 1.17 -0.71
CA THR A 44 -4.56 2.38 -0.51
C THR A 44 -5.84 2.05 0.25
N GLU A 45 -6.52 0.95 -0.07
CA GLU A 45 -7.71 0.50 0.64
C GLU A 45 -7.40 0.17 2.11
N TRP A 46 -6.31 -0.56 2.39
CA TRP A 46 -5.85 -0.85 3.75
C TRP A 46 -5.49 0.43 4.53
N TYR A 47 -4.87 1.40 3.87
CA TYR A 47 -4.53 2.67 4.49
C TYR A 47 -5.80 3.47 4.87
N LEU A 48 -6.76 3.57 3.95
CA LEU A 48 -8.04 4.21 4.18
C LEU A 48 -8.87 3.48 5.25
N PHE A 49 -8.69 2.17 5.38
CA PHE A 49 -9.28 1.37 6.45
C PHE A 49 -8.68 1.68 7.83
N GLY A 50 -7.49 2.30 7.88
CA GLY A 50 -6.82 2.74 9.09
C GLY A 50 -5.45 2.10 9.34
N ILE A 51 -4.95 1.25 8.42
CA ILE A 51 -3.65 0.61 8.55
C ILE A 51 -2.56 1.55 8.03
N ARG A 52 -1.88 2.26 8.95
CA ARG A 52 -0.82 3.23 8.61
C ARG A 52 0.60 2.69 8.76
N HIS A 53 0.76 1.45 9.22
CA HIS A 53 2.08 0.86 9.47
C HIS A 53 2.58 0.10 8.25
N PRO A 54 3.80 0.40 7.75
CA PRO A 54 4.35 -0.24 6.56
C PRO A 54 4.52 -1.75 6.72
N HIS A 55 4.88 -2.23 7.91
CA HIS A 55 4.99 -3.67 8.20
C HIS A 55 3.64 -4.38 8.07
N GLN A 56 2.57 -3.81 8.68
CA GLN A 56 1.23 -4.38 8.58
C GLN A 56 0.70 -4.33 7.14
N LEU A 57 0.95 -3.24 6.41
CA LEU A 57 0.58 -3.15 5.01
C LEU A 57 1.23 -4.27 4.18
N LYS A 58 2.50 -4.59 4.44
CA LYS A 58 3.17 -5.73 3.80
C LYS A 58 2.51 -7.07 4.16
N GLU A 59 2.24 -7.31 5.44
CA GLU A 59 1.56 -8.53 5.90
C GLU A 59 0.18 -8.72 5.23
N MET A 60 -0.56 -7.62 5.02
CA MET A 60 -1.84 -7.65 4.32
C MET A 60 -1.70 -7.91 2.81
N LEU A 61 -0.55 -7.59 2.22
CA LEU A 61 -0.26 -7.85 0.81
C LEU A 61 0.31 -9.24 0.54
N GLU A 62 0.86 -9.92 1.55
CA GLU A 62 1.37 -11.28 1.43
C GLU A 62 0.38 -12.28 0.78
N PRO A 63 -0.91 -12.33 1.15
CA PRO A 63 -1.86 -13.27 0.54
C PRO A 63 -2.29 -12.92 -0.89
N ILE A 64 -1.97 -11.72 -1.38
CA ILE A 64 -2.37 -11.23 -2.72
C ILE A 64 -1.28 -11.53 -3.78
N CYS A 65 -0.04 -11.77 -3.34
CA CYS A 65 1.10 -12.14 -4.19
C CYS A 65 1.30 -13.65 -4.27
#